data_AF-A0A928SXJ3-F1
#
_entry.id   AF-A0A928SXJ3-F1
#
_cell.length_a   1.000
_cell.length_b   1.000
_cell.length_c   1.000
_cell.angle_alpha   90.00
_cell.angle_beta   90.00
_cell.angle_gamma   90.00
#
_symmetry.space_group_name_H-M   'P 1'
#
loop_
_entity.id
_entity.type
_entity.pdbx_description
1 polymer ?
#
loop_
_entity_poly.entity_id
_entity_poly.type
_entity_poly.pdbx_seq_one_letter_code
_entity_poly.pdbx_strand_id
1 'polypeptide(L)'
;MTALLEADGLPYAIIGAFALLEYGHRRVTVDVDLVMRDEDLQEFKRLHLGKGYAERVPGTGKLFDTEFGVNVDVLSTGRFPGDDKPKPIAFPDPAAVAVRGARFALLPMSLYIELKLASGLVAPHRAKDLVDVQELIRSAKLPRELASSLDPWVREKFLELWDLAQVEDPF
;
A
#
# COMPACT_ATOMS: atom_id res chain seq x y z
N MET A 1 14.03 -1.13 -8.49
CA MET A 1 13.91 -0.30 -7.26
C MET A 1 14.16 -1.05 -5.97
N THR A 2 13.40 -2.10 -5.60
CA THR A 2 13.51 -2.73 -4.25
C THR A 2 14.92 -3.22 -3.90
N ALA A 3 15.62 -3.86 -4.84
CA ALA A 3 17.02 -4.27 -4.63
C ALA A 3 17.97 -3.09 -4.37
N LEU A 4 17.70 -1.91 -4.95
CA LEU A 4 18.48 -0.69 -4.69
C LEU A 4 18.20 -0.17 -3.28
N LEU A 5 16.93 -0.11 -2.88
CA LEU A 5 16.53 0.28 -1.52
C LEU A 5 17.18 -0.62 -0.47
N GLU A 6 17.21 -1.93 -0.70
CA GLU A 6 17.87 -2.90 0.17
C GLU A 6 19.39 -2.70 0.21
N ALA A 7 20.04 -2.47 -0.94
CA ALA A 7 21.47 -2.25 -1.03
C ALA A 7 21.92 -0.95 -0.34
N ASP A 8 21.10 0.09 -0.40
CA ASP A 8 21.34 1.39 0.23
C ASP A 8 20.92 1.42 1.71
N GLY A 9 20.29 0.36 2.21
CA GLY A 9 19.78 0.29 3.57
C GLY A 9 18.63 1.26 3.85
N LEU A 10 17.81 1.56 2.84
CA LEU A 10 16.66 2.47 2.92
C LEU A 10 15.38 1.70 3.25
N PRO A 11 14.80 1.86 4.46
CA PRO A 11 13.57 1.17 4.84
C PRO A 11 12.40 1.57 3.95
N TYR A 12 11.63 0.56 3.53
CA TYR A 12 10.44 0.75 2.71
C TYR A 12 9.43 -0.37 2.97
N ALA A 13 8.18 -0.17 2.55
CA ALA A 13 7.25 -1.28 2.36
C ALA A 13 6.43 -1.08 1.09
N ILE A 14 6.34 -2.13 0.26
CA ILE A 14 5.43 -2.15 -0.87
C ILE A 14 3.99 -2.18 -0.35
N ILE A 15 3.15 -1.37 -0.97
CA ILE A 15 1.71 -1.31 -0.74
C ILE A 15 0.98 -1.49 -2.09
N GLY A 16 -0.27 -1.03 -2.19
CA GLY A 16 -1.02 -1.09 -3.44
C GLY A 16 -1.20 -2.53 -3.94
N ALA A 17 -1.20 -2.69 -5.27
CA ALA A 17 -1.55 -3.95 -5.92
C ALA A 17 -0.49 -5.06 -5.77
N PHE A 18 0.80 -4.72 -5.69
CA PHE A 18 1.85 -5.72 -5.50
C PHE A 18 1.78 -6.36 -4.10
N ALA A 19 1.38 -5.61 -3.08
CA ALA A 19 1.11 -6.17 -1.76
C ALA A 19 -0.07 -7.16 -1.77
N LEU A 20 -1.16 -6.88 -2.50
CA LEU A 20 -2.27 -7.84 -2.65
C LEU A 20 -1.82 -9.18 -3.21
N LEU A 21 -0.91 -9.15 -4.19
CA LEU A 21 -0.40 -10.36 -4.82
C LEU A 21 0.36 -11.25 -3.83
N GLU A 22 1.19 -10.65 -2.97
CA GLU A 22 1.86 -11.38 -1.88
C GLU A 22 0.86 -11.89 -0.83
N TYR A 23 -0.26 -11.19 -0.63
CA TYR A 23 -1.33 -11.60 0.29
C TYR A 23 -2.34 -12.60 -0.28
N GLY A 24 -2.14 -13.08 -1.50
CA GLY A 24 -2.95 -14.15 -2.10
C GLY A 24 -4.06 -13.68 -3.03
N HIS A 25 -4.17 -12.37 -3.29
CA HIS A 25 -5.11 -11.84 -4.27
C HIS A 25 -4.40 -11.36 -5.55
N ARG A 26 -4.73 -11.97 -6.70
CA ARG A 26 -4.12 -11.62 -7.99
C ARG A 26 -4.83 -10.43 -8.62
N ARG A 27 -4.10 -9.31 -8.77
CA ARG A 27 -4.58 -8.09 -9.43
C ARG A 27 -3.53 -7.55 -10.39
N VAL A 28 -3.92 -7.18 -11.59
CA VAL A 28 -3.02 -6.54 -12.56
C VAL A 28 -2.78 -5.09 -12.13
N THR A 29 -1.54 -4.63 -12.25
CA THR A 29 -1.13 -3.25 -12.05
C THR A 29 -0.01 -2.89 -13.00
N VAL A 30 0.10 -1.60 -13.33
CA VAL A 30 1.18 -1.04 -14.17
C VAL A 30 2.10 -0.11 -13.39
N ASP A 31 1.67 0.28 -12.18
CA ASP A 31 2.41 1.18 -11.29
C ASP A 31 2.83 0.45 -10.01
N VAL A 32 3.85 0.98 -9.35
CA VAL A 32 4.37 0.52 -8.05
C VAL A 32 4.06 1.56 -6.98
N ASP A 33 3.42 1.15 -5.89
CA ASP A 33 3.19 1.99 -4.71
C ASP A 33 4.02 1.48 -3.54
N LEU A 34 4.69 2.39 -2.83
CA LEU A 34 5.46 2.04 -1.63
C LEU A 34 5.44 3.16 -0.60
N VAL A 35 5.68 2.81 0.66
CA VAL A 35 5.81 3.76 1.76
C VAL A 35 7.27 3.88 2.21
N MET A 36 7.72 5.09 2.50
CA MET A 36 9.07 5.41 3.01
C MET A 36 9.00 6.61 3.97
N ARG A 37 10.06 6.85 4.74
CA ARG A 37 10.24 8.14 5.42
C ARG A 37 10.72 9.18 4.41
N ASP A 38 10.47 10.46 4.67
CA ASP A 38 10.86 11.54 3.75
C ASP A 38 12.37 11.61 3.57
N GLU A 39 13.14 11.41 4.65
CA GLU A 39 14.60 11.38 4.62
C GLU A 39 15.14 10.25 3.72
N ASP A 40 14.53 9.07 3.75
CA ASP A 40 14.94 7.94 2.93
C ASP A 40 14.60 8.19 1.45
N LEU A 41 13.47 8.85 1.17
CA LEU A 41 13.12 9.27 -0.19
C LEU A 41 14.10 10.31 -0.72
N GLN A 42 14.52 11.29 0.09
CA GLN A 42 15.54 12.25 -0.32
C GLN A 42 16.88 11.57 -0.61
N GLU A 43 17.26 10.60 0.21
CA GLU A 43 18.49 9.85 0.00
C GLU A 43 18.42 8.99 -1.26
N PHE A 44 17.31 8.28 -1.49
CA PHE A 44 17.07 7.55 -2.74
C PHE A 44 17.20 8.47 -3.95
N LYS A 45 16.58 9.65 -3.90
CA LYS A 45 16.65 10.64 -4.99
C LYS A 45 18.08 11.10 -5.24
N ARG A 46 18.83 11.41 -4.18
CA ARG A 46 20.23 11.83 -4.26
C ARG A 46 21.11 10.78 -4.94
N LEU A 47 20.84 9.50 -4.67
CA LEU A 47 21.61 8.39 -5.20
C LEU A 47 21.26 8.04 -6.65
N HIS A 48 19.96 8.04 -6.98
CA HIS A 48 19.42 7.37 -8.17
C HIS A 48 18.74 8.27 -9.22
N LEU A 49 18.43 9.54 -8.92
CA LEU A 49 17.93 10.44 -9.96
C LEU A 49 19.00 10.64 -11.05
N GLY A 50 18.59 10.48 -12.32
CA GLY A 50 19.49 10.48 -13.47
C GLY A 50 20.26 9.16 -13.68
N LYS A 51 20.03 8.14 -12.85
CA LYS A 51 20.64 6.80 -12.95
C LYS A 51 19.59 5.69 -12.99
N GLY A 52 18.65 5.80 -13.90
CA GLY A 52 17.53 4.86 -14.01
C GLY A 52 16.23 5.35 -13.37
N TYR A 53 16.26 6.47 -12.65
CA TYR A 53 15.07 7.09 -12.08
C TYR A 53 14.97 8.58 -12.43
N ALA A 54 13.74 9.05 -12.62
CA ALA A 54 13.39 10.46 -12.81
C ALA A 54 12.18 10.82 -11.94
N GLU A 55 11.98 12.12 -11.66
CA GLU A 55 10.73 12.59 -11.06
C GLU A 55 9.71 12.89 -12.16
N ARG A 56 8.47 12.41 -11.99
CA ARG A 56 7.33 12.81 -12.83
C ARG A 56 6.76 14.15 -12.39
N VAL A 57 6.80 14.42 -11.09
CA VAL A 57 6.41 15.70 -10.49
C VAL A 57 7.53 16.14 -9.55
N PRO A 58 8.28 17.20 -9.89
CA PRO A 58 9.45 17.63 -9.12
C PRO A 58 9.16 17.83 -7.64
N GLY A 59 10.06 17.36 -6.78
CA GLY A 59 9.96 17.53 -5.33
C GLY A 59 8.92 16.62 -4.63
N THR A 60 8.31 15.68 -5.35
CA THR A 60 7.29 14.77 -4.77
C THR A 60 7.76 13.32 -4.76
N GLY A 61 7.01 12.41 -4.14
CA GLY A 61 7.26 10.96 -4.24
C GLY A 61 6.89 10.34 -5.59
N LYS A 62 6.52 11.12 -6.60
CA LYS A 62 6.12 10.61 -7.92
C LYS A 62 7.33 10.40 -8.81
N LEU A 63 7.85 9.18 -8.82
CA LEU A 63 9.03 8.79 -9.59
C LEU A 63 8.64 8.01 -10.85
N PHE A 64 9.59 7.90 -11.76
CA PHE A 64 9.52 7.09 -12.97
C PHE A 64 10.80 6.28 -13.10
N ASP A 65 10.66 4.97 -13.23
CA ASP A 65 11.74 4.06 -13.60
C ASP A 65 11.96 4.19 -15.10
N THR A 66 13.06 4.83 -15.49
CA THR A 66 13.37 5.11 -16.89
C THR A 66 13.84 3.89 -17.66
N GLU A 67 14.26 2.83 -16.97
CA GLU A 67 14.72 1.59 -17.59
C GLU A 67 13.52 0.73 -18.03
N PHE A 68 12.54 0.58 -17.14
CA PHE A 68 11.38 -0.29 -17.38
C PHE A 68 10.11 0.45 -17.78
N GLY A 69 10.11 1.79 -17.76
CA GLY A 69 8.95 2.60 -18.11
C GLY A 69 7.81 2.53 -17.10
N VAL A 70 8.13 2.36 -15.81
CA VAL A 70 7.16 2.11 -14.74
C VAL A 70 7.02 3.33 -13.84
N ASN A 71 5.77 3.73 -13.53
CA ASN A 71 5.54 4.76 -12.53
C ASN A 71 5.71 4.18 -11.14
N VAL A 72 6.37 4.95 -10.27
CA VAL A 72 6.44 4.66 -8.84
C VAL A 72 5.83 5.82 -8.08
N ASP A 73 4.93 5.52 -7.15
CA ASP A 73 4.38 6.47 -6.18
C ASP A 73 4.91 6.11 -4.79
N VAL A 74 5.80 6.96 -4.27
CA VAL A 74 6.31 6.89 -2.89
C VAL A 74 5.41 7.73 -2.00
N LEU A 75 4.79 7.10 -1.01
CA LEU A 75 3.95 7.74 -0.02
C LEU A 75 4.73 7.92 1.28
N SER A 76 4.78 9.16 1.77
CA SER A 76 5.59 9.48 2.94
C SER A 76 4.93 9.05 4.25
N THR A 77 5.75 8.58 5.18
CA THR A 77 5.36 8.28 6.56
C THR A 77 4.64 9.47 7.20
N GLY A 78 3.57 9.21 7.95
CA GLY A 78 2.75 10.23 8.61
C GLY A 78 1.75 10.95 7.71
N ARG A 79 1.81 10.76 6.39
CA ARG A 79 0.77 11.24 5.45
C ARG A 79 -0.47 10.36 5.53
N PHE A 80 -1.57 10.81 4.91
CA PHE A 80 -2.87 10.15 5.04
C PHE A 80 -3.37 9.55 3.71
N PRO A 81 -3.91 8.32 3.71
CA PRO A 81 -4.42 7.68 2.50
C PRO A 81 -5.70 8.36 1.98
N GLY A 82 -5.96 8.21 0.67
CA GLY A 82 -7.15 8.71 0.01
C GLY A 82 -7.08 10.20 -0.35
N ASP A 83 -7.53 11.06 0.56
CA ASP A 83 -7.74 12.50 0.32
C ASP A 83 -6.66 13.41 0.93
N ASP A 84 -5.55 12.85 1.41
CA ASP A 84 -4.44 13.55 2.08
C ASP A 84 -4.82 14.32 3.37
N LYS A 85 -6.06 14.21 3.86
CA LYS A 85 -6.50 14.92 5.08
C LYS A 85 -6.24 14.13 6.36
N PRO A 86 -6.00 14.82 7.49
CA PRO A 86 -5.85 14.18 8.80
C PRO A 86 -6.98 13.22 9.15
N LYS A 87 -6.61 12.02 9.59
CA LYS A 87 -7.49 10.92 10.01
C LYS A 87 -6.72 9.96 10.93
N PRO A 88 -7.39 9.05 11.67
CA PRO A 88 -6.71 8.16 12.63
C PRO A 88 -5.65 7.25 12.01
N ILE A 89 -5.82 6.90 10.73
CA ILE A 89 -4.91 6.00 10.00
C ILE A 89 -3.99 6.84 9.11
N ALA A 90 -2.69 6.73 9.36
CA ALA A 90 -1.63 7.32 8.55
C ALA A 90 -0.71 6.24 8.00
N PHE A 91 0.07 6.59 6.98
CA PHE A 91 1.15 5.74 6.49
C PHE A 91 2.20 5.53 7.60
N PRO A 92 2.45 4.28 8.05
CA PRO A 92 3.36 4.02 9.17
C PRO A 92 4.82 4.11 8.73
N ASP A 93 5.73 4.25 9.70
CA ASP A 93 7.17 4.14 9.45
C ASP A 93 7.53 2.69 9.10
N PRO A 94 7.97 2.40 7.86
CA PRO A 94 8.32 1.04 7.46
C PRO A 94 9.50 0.47 8.25
N ALA A 95 10.41 1.29 8.79
CA ALA A 95 11.51 0.80 9.61
C ALA A 95 11.00 0.14 10.91
N ALA A 96 9.85 0.57 11.41
CA ALA A 96 9.27 0.07 12.65
C ALA A 96 8.33 -1.13 12.45
N VAL A 97 7.60 -1.17 11.33
CA VAL A 97 6.49 -2.13 11.16
C VAL A 97 6.66 -3.08 9.98
N ALA A 98 7.54 -2.80 9.03
CA ALA A 98 7.60 -3.61 7.82
C ALA A 98 8.03 -5.05 8.13
N VAL A 99 7.39 -5.99 7.46
CA VAL A 99 7.71 -7.42 7.52
C VAL A 99 8.27 -7.87 6.19
N ARG A 100 9.15 -8.89 6.22
CA ARG A 100 9.70 -9.45 4.98
C ARG A 100 8.68 -10.36 4.29
N GLY A 101 8.23 -9.96 3.11
CA GLY A 101 7.48 -10.82 2.18
C GLY A 101 8.41 -11.71 1.36
N ALA A 102 7.84 -12.52 0.45
CA ALA A 102 8.64 -13.42 -0.38
C ALA A 102 9.59 -12.63 -1.29
N ARG A 103 9.13 -11.53 -1.86
CA ARG A 103 9.89 -10.73 -2.84
C ARG A 103 10.38 -9.38 -2.30
N PHE A 104 9.66 -8.77 -1.38
CA PHE A 104 9.94 -7.41 -0.90
C PHE A 104 9.38 -7.19 0.51
N ALA A 105 9.81 -6.11 1.16
CA ALA A 105 9.22 -5.66 2.40
C ALA A 105 7.76 -5.20 2.20
N LEU A 106 6.91 -5.52 3.18
CA LEU A 106 5.46 -5.29 3.18
C LEU A 106 5.03 -4.65 4.51
N LEU A 107 3.90 -3.95 4.52
CA LEU A 107 3.22 -3.64 5.78
C LEU A 107 2.42 -4.86 6.24
N PRO A 108 2.39 -5.21 7.54
CA PRO A 108 1.51 -6.25 8.07
C PRO A 108 0.11 -6.15 7.49
N MET A 109 -0.50 -7.30 7.20
CA MET A 109 -1.79 -7.36 6.48
C MET A 109 -2.88 -6.49 7.12
N SER A 110 -2.93 -6.40 8.45
CA SER A 110 -3.87 -5.52 9.17
C SER A 110 -3.68 -4.04 8.80
N LEU A 111 -2.44 -3.53 8.86
CA LEU A 111 -2.11 -2.16 8.47
C LEU A 111 -2.36 -1.91 6.99
N TYR A 112 -2.08 -2.90 6.14
CA TYR A 112 -2.39 -2.82 4.71
C TYR A 112 -3.89 -2.65 4.45
N ILE A 113 -4.72 -3.48 5.12
CA ILE A 113 -6.19 -3.42 5.02
C ILE A 113 -6.70 -2.07 5.55
N GLU A 114 -6.18 -1.59 6.67
CA GLU A 114 -6.49 -0.27 7.22
C GLU A 114 -6.27 0.85 6.21
N LEU A 115 -5.12 0.89 5.54
CA LEU A 115 -4.82 1.91 4.53
C LEU A 115 -5.80 1.85 3.35
N LYS A 116 -6.16 0.65 2.90
CA LYS A 116 -7.14 0.46 1.81
C LYS A 116 -8.54 0.92 2.21
N LEU A 117 -9.00 0.53 3.39
CA LEU A 117 -10.30 0.95 3.93
C LEU A 117 -10.35 2.46 4.14
N ALA A 118 -9.33 3.02 4.77
CA ALA A 118 -9.19 4.45 4.99
C ALA A 118 -9.27 5.23 3.67
N SER A 119 -8.53 4.79 2.66
CA SER A 119 -8.53 5.38 1.31
C SER A 119 -9.92 5.33 0.68
N GLY A 120 -10.54 4.14 0.63
CA GLY A 120 -11.83 3.93 -0.02
C GLY A 120 -13.01 4.61 0.67
N LEU A 121 -12.94 4.85 1.98
CA LEU A 121 -13.99 5.54 2.74
C LEU A 121 -14.09 7.03 2.43
N VAL A 122 -12.97 7.70 2.14
CA VAL A 122 -12.92 9.17 2.02
C VAL A 122 -12.74 9.67 0.59
N ALA A 123 -12.30 8.81 -0.34
CA ALA A 123 -12.01 9.18 -1.71
C ALA A 123 -12.87 8.36 -2.69
N PRO A 124 -13.96 8.93 -3.27
CA PRO A 124 -14.85 8.19 -4.16
C PRO A 124 -14.15 7.54 -5.37
N HIS A 125 -13.15 8.22 -5.93
CA HIS A 125 -12.32 7.70 -7.02
C HIS A 125 -11.42 6.52 -6.61
N ARG A 126 -11.32 6.22 -5.31
CA ARG A 126 -10.59 5.11 -4.70
C ARG A 126 -11.51 3.97 -4.27
N ALA A 127 -12.77 3.92 -4.72
CA ALA A 127 -13.71 2.82 -4.40
C ALA A 127 -13.14 1.41 -4.67
N LYS A 128 -12.23 1.29 -5.65
CA LYS A 128 -11.50 0.05 -5.94
C LYS A 128 -10.69 -0.47 -4.73
N ASP A 129 -10.25 0.39 -3.82
CA ASP A 129 -9.55 -0.05 -2.61
C ASP A 129 -10.47 -0.86 -1.68
N LEU A 130 -11.78 -0.57 -1.64
CA LEU A 130 -12.76 -1.38 -0.90
C LEU A 130 -12.98 -2.74 -1.57
N VAL A 131 -13.05 -2.74 -2.90
CA VAL A 131 -13.16 -3.99 -3.68
C VAL A 131 -11.93 -4.87 -3.46
N ASP A 132 -10.72 -4.29 -3.49
CA ASP A 132 -9.48 -5.00 -3.23
C ASP A 132 -9.50 -5.68 -1.83
N VAL A 133 -10.07 -5.03 -0.80
CA VAL A 133 -10.22 -5.62 0.54
C VAL A 133 -11.24 -6.76 0.53
N GLN A 134 -12.41 -6.58 -0.10
CA GLN A 134 -13.42 -7.62 -0.21
C GLN A 134 -12.88 -8.87 -0.93
N GLU A 135 -12.14 -8.68 -2.01
CA GLU A 135 -11.51 -9.76 -2.76
C GLU A 135 -10.37 -10.43 -1.99
N LEU A 136 -9.62 -9.67 -1.19
CA LEU A 136 -8.62 -10.22 -0.30
C LEU A 136 -9.27 -11.09 0.79
N ILE A 137 -10.41 -10.66 1.36
CA ILE A 137 -11.17 -11.47 2.33
C ILE A 137 -11.50 -12.85 1.75
N ARG A 138 -11.98 -12.89 0.49
CA ARG A 138 -12.30 -14.15 -0.21
C ARG A 138 -11.07 -15.01 -0.47
N SER A 139 -10.09 -14.44 -1.16
CA SER A 139 -8.93 -15.17 -1.67
C SER A 139 -8.00 -15.67 -0.56
N ALA A 140 -7.78 -14.86 0.48
CA ALA A 140 -6.95 -15.21 1.63
C ALA A 140 -7.74 -15.86 2.78
N LYS A 141 -9.06 -16.04 2.62
CA LYS A 141 -9.97 -16.60 3.65
C LYS A 141 -9.82 -15.90 4.99
N LEU A 142 -9.88 -14.57 4.98
CA LEU A 142 -9.64 -13.79 6.18
C LEU A 142 -10.72 -14.04 7.25
N PRO A 143 -10.34 -14.30 8.50
CA PRO A 143 -11.30 -14.48 9.59
C PRO A 143 -12.02 -13.17 9.89
N ARG A 144 -13.31 -13.26 10.24
CA ARG A 144 -14.12 -12.08 10.62
C ARG A 144 -13.53 -11.37 11.84
N GLU A 145 -12.91 -12.16 12.73
CA GLU A 145 -12.28 -11.73 13.96
C GLU A 145 -11.10 -10.79 13.73
N LEU A 146 -10.53 -10.75 12.51
CA LEU A 146 -9.49 -9.78 12.14
C LEU A 146 -9.92 -8.34 12.43
N ALA A 147 -11.22 -8.04 12.31
CA ALA A 147 -11.80 -6.74 12.65
C ALA A 147 -11.39 -6.22 14.04
N SER A 148 -11.18 -7.11 15.01
CA SER A 148 -10.79 -6.75 16.38
C SER A 148 -9.38 -6.13 16.47
N SER A 149 -8.52 -6.46 15.51
CA SER A 149 -7.15 -5.94 15.40
C SER A 149 -7.02 -4.68 14.54
N LEU A 150 -8.08 -4.29 13.84
CA LEU A 150 -8.08 -3.07 13.01
C LEU A 150 -8.40 -1.83 13.86
N ASP A 151 -8.03 -0.64 13.40
CA ASP A 151 -8.42 0.63 13.98
C ASP A 151 -9.96 0.77 14.03
N PRO A 152 -10.56 1.20 15.17
CA PRO A 152 -12.01 1.35 15.32
C PRO A 152 -12.70 2.09 14.18
N TRP A 153 -12.03 3.07 13.55
CA TRP A 153 -12.58 3.91 12.50
C TRP A 153 -12.94 3.14 11.22
N VAL A 154 -12.27 2.00 10.94
CA VAL A 154 -12.51 1.20 9.73
C VAL A 154 -13.21 -0.14 9.99
N ARG A 155 -13.42 -0.52 11.26
CA ARG A 155 -13.97 -1.84 11.64
C ARG A 155 -15.34 -2.11 11.03
N GLU A 156 -16.24 -1.15 11.11
CA GLU A 156 -17.61 -1.30 10.60
C GLU A 156 -17.58 -1.59 9.10
N LYS A 157 -16.76 -0.84 8.34
CA LYS A 157 -16.60 -1.06 6.91
C LYS A 157 -15.97 -2.43 6.60
N PHE A 158 -14.96 -2.85 7.36
CA PHE A 158 -14.40 -4.19 7.19
C PHE A 158 -15.45 -5.29 7.39
N LEU A 159 -16.26 -5.19 8.45
CA LEU A 159 -17.31 -6.17 8.75
C LEU A 159 -18.37 -6.23 7.65
N GLU A 160 -18.79 -5.07 7.14
CA GLU A 160 -19.70 -4.99 5.98
C GLU A 160 -19.12 -5.70 4.76
N LEU A 161 -17.87 -5.40 4.39
CA LEU A 161 -17.20 -6.06 3.26
C LEU A 161 -17.00 -7.55 3.50
N TRP A 162 -16.77 -7.97 4.74
CA TRP A 162 -16.65 -9.38 5.10
C TRP A 162 -17.96 -10.12 4.90
N ASP A 163 -19.08 -9.56 5.36
CA ASP A 163 -20.41 -10.16 5.19
C ASP A 163 -20.77 -10.24 3.69
N LEU A 164 -20.47 -9.19 2.91
CA LEU A 164 -20.62 -9.19 1.44
C LEU A 164 -19.72 -10.21 0.75
N ALA A 165 -18.51 -10.44 1.28
CA ALA A 165 -17.57 -11.41 0.73
C ALA A 165 -18.07 -12.86 0.84
N GLN A 166 -18.94 -13.17 1.82
CA GLN A 166 -19.49 -14.51 2.02
C GLN A 166 -20.63 -14.87 1.06
N VAL A 167 -21.18 -13.88 0.34
CA VAL A 167 -22.21 -14.14 -0.66
C VAL A 167 -21.54 -14.80 -1.87
N GLU A 168 -21.93 -16.04 -2.15
CA GLU A 168 -21.52 -16.76 -3.36
C GLU A 168 -22.12 -16.09 -4.60
N ASP A 169 -21.32 -15.97 -5.66
CA ASP A 169 -21.84 -15.59 -6.97
C ASP A 169 -22.69 -16.77 -7.48
N PRO A 170 -24.00 -16.58 -7.72
CA PRO A 170 -24.88 -17.68 -8.12
C PRO A 170 -24.65 -18.15 -9.57
N PHE A 171 -23.61 -17.67 -10.26
CA PHE A 171 -23.34 -17.90 -11.67
C PHE A 171 -21.95 -18.49 -11.93
#